data_AF-A0A9D4Q6H9-F1
#
_entry.id   AF-A0A9D4Q6H9-F1
#
_cell.length_a   1.000
_cell.length_b   1.000
_cell.length_c   1.000
_cell.angle_alpha   90.00
_cell.angle_beta   90.00
_cell.angle_gamma   90.00
#
_symmetry.space_group_name_H-M   'P 1'
#
loop_
_entity.id
_entity.type
_entity.pdbx_description
1 polymer ?
#
loop_
_entity_poly.entity_id
_entity_poly.type
_entity_poly.pdbx_seq_one_letter_code
_entity_poly.pdbx_strand_id
1 'polypeptide(L)'
;MVTRTNGSQLGRDMFSDEHMRQVVERRAVLMVDHISLQWRTAAYCRRTLVPGFHFAREHVDENPLSFLMSPTMRRDLHQRIYTRIMWMCENGLVSKWMADSLGDWQRCVRQTGGHAADDLTVSDTLASFVLWALVMTVAVVAFLVEVLHPHSSSQQSTGHAKAARFQLKRSRIPRHDYCDMTTRF
;
A
#
# COMPACT_ATOMS: atom_id res chain seq x y z
N MET A 1 -6.60 28.68 -0.42
CA MET A 1 -6.45 29.60 0.72
C MET A 1 -6.57 28.74 1.98
N VAL A 2 -5.45 28.47 2.67
CA VAL A 2 -5.46 27.63 3.87
C VAL A 2 -5.82 28.54 5.05
N THR A 3 -7.03 28.41 5.58
CA THR A 3 -7.46 29.18 6.74
C THR A 3 -6.76 28.61 7.97
N ARG A 4 -5.63 29.22 8.35
CA ARG A 4 -4.88 28.84 9.54
C ARG A 4 -5.60 29.40 10.76
N THR A 5 -6.55 28.65 11.31
CA THR A 5 -7.10 28.96 12.63
C THR A 5 -6.07 28.60 13.69
N ASN A 6 -5.74 29.55 14.58
CA ASN A 6 -4.81 29.36 15.69
C ASN A 6 -5.35 28.35 16.72
N GLY A 7 -5.34 27.06 16.36
CA GLY A 7 -5.44 25.92 17.28
C GLY A 7 -6.76 25.72 18.04
N SER A 8 -7.80 26.52 17.83
CA SER A 8 -9.01 26.50 18.67
C SER A 8 -10.29 25.99 17.99
N GLN A 9 -10.22 25.36 16.82
CA GLN A 9 -11.41 24.67 16.33
C GLN A 9 -11.69 23.47 17.22
N LEU A 10 -12.85 23.46 17.89
CA LEU A 10 -13.30 22.29 18.62
C LEU A 10 -13.41 21.13 17.64
N GLY A 11 -13.06 19.91 18.08
CA GLY A 11 -13.19 18.71 17.25
C GLY A 11 -14.60 18.48 16.68
N ARG A 12 -15.63 19.12 17.24
CA ARG A 12 -16.99 19.16 16.68
C ARG A 12 -17.10 19.96 15.39
N ASP A 13 -16.41 21.10 15.29
CA ASP A 13 -16.52 22.00 14.13
C ASP A 13 -15.74 21.43 12.93
N MET A 14 -14.64 20.74 13.20
CA MET A 14 -13.80 20.11 12.19
C MET A 14 -14.57 19.05 11.36
N PHE A 15 -15.50 18.32 11.99
CA PHE A 15 -16.38 17.35 11.32
C PHE A 15 -17.79 17.90 11.05
N SER A 16 -17.95 19.22 10.95
CA SER A 16 -19.22 19.82 10.54
C SER A 16 -19.62 19.31 9.15
N ASP A 17 -20.94 19.23 8.90
CA ASP A 17 -21.46 18.71 7.64
C ASP A 17 -20.96 19.53 6.43
N GLU A 18 -20.70 20.83 6.62
CA GLU A 18 -20.11 21.70 5.60
C GLU A 18 -18.64 21.34 5.29
N HIS A 19 -17.81 21.09 6.31
CA HIS A 19 -16.43 20.65 6.07
C HIS A 19 -16.38 19.26 5.44
N MET A 20 -17.24 18.34 5.88
CA MET A 20 -17.35 17.01 5.27
C MET A 20 -17.77 17.10 3.80
N ARG A 21 -18.70 17.99 3.46
CA ARG A 21 -19.08 18.29 2.07
C ARG A 21 -17.90 18.82 1.25
N GLN A 22 -17.13 19.76 1.80
CA GLN A 22 -15.93 20.29 1.13
C GLN A 22 -14.87 19.21 0.90
N VAL A 23 -14.72 18.25 1.82
CA VAL A 23 -13.83 17.09 1.65
C VAL A 23 -14.31 16.19 0.50
N VAL A 24 -15.61 15.87 0.42
CA VAL A 24 -16.17 15.10 -0.70
C VAL A 24 -15.99 15.83 -2.03
N GLU A 25 -16.18 17.15 -2.05
CA GLU A 25 -15.99 18.00 -3.22
C GLU A 25 -14.50 18.23 -3.58
N ARG A 26 -13.57 17.59 -2.86
CA ARG A 26 -12.12 17.72 -3.05
C ARG A 26 -11.60 19.17 -2.89
N ARG A 27 -12.32 19.99 -2.13
CA ARG A 27 -11.97 21.39 -1.82
C ARG A 27 -11.17 21.53 -0.53
N ALA A 28 -11.26 20.53 0.35
CA ALA A 28 -10.56 20.47 1.62
C ALA A 28 -9.97 19.08 1.86
N VAL A 29 -8.92 19.01 2.68
CA VAL A 29 -8.33 17.76 3.17
C VAL A 29 -8.38 17.79 4.69
N LEU A 30 -8.78 16.67 5.29
CA LEU A 30 -8.90 16.53 6.73
C LEU A 30 -7.82 15.54 7.21
N MET A 31 -6.90 16.02 8.04
CA MET A 31 -5.78 15.25 8.58
C MET A 31 -6.04 14.95 10.05
N VAL A 32 -6.47 13.72 10.34
CA VAL A 32 -6.74 13.22 11.70
C VAL A 32 -6.47 11.72 11.79
N ASP A 33 -6.58 11.17 12.99
CA ASP A 33 -6.48 9.73 13.20
C ASP A 33 -7.51 8.96 12.36
N HIS A 34 -7.06 7.81 11.86
CA HIS A 34 -7.81 7.02 10.89
C HIS A 34 -9.17 6.55 11.45
N ILE A 35 -9.21 6.14 12.71
CA ILE A 35 -10.42 5.60 13.37
C ILE A 35 -11.49 6.68 13.49
N SER A 36 -11.14 7.87 13.98
CA SER A 36 -12.08 8.99 14.09
C SER A 36 -12.58 9.42 12.73
N LEU A 37 -11.71 9.42 11.71
CA LEU A 37 -12.11 9.73 10.34
C LEU A 37 -13.13 8.71 9.82
N GLN A 38 -12.86 7.41 9.95
CA GLN A 38 -13.77 6.34 9.52
C GLN A 38 -15.13 6.43 10.22
N TRP A 39 -15.13 6.62 11.55
CA TRP A 39 -16.38 6.76 12.31
C TRP A 39 -17.19 7.96 11.83
N ARG A 40 -16.54 9.10 11.58
CA ARG A 40 -17.21 10.34 11.16
C ARG A 40 -17.70 10.28 9.73
N THR A 41 -16.94 9.69 8.81
CA THR A 41 -17.38 9.48 7.43
C THR A 41 -18.56 8.52 7.37
N ALA A 42 -18.54 7.43 8.15
CA ALA A 42 -19.67 6.50 8.26
C ALA A 42 -20.94 7.22 8.74
N ALA A 43 -20.82 8.00 9.82
CA ALA A 43 -21.94 8.74 10.38
C ALA A 43 -22.48 9.83 9.44
N TYR A 44 -21.61 10.52 8.70
CA TYR A 44 -22.02 11.52 7.71
C TYR A 44 -22.72 10.85 6.52
N CYS A 45 -22.10 9.84 5.93
CA CYS A 45 -22.62 9.11 4.78
C CYS A 45 -23.97 8.42 5.08
N ARG A 46 -24.14 7.83 6.27
CA ARG A 46 -25.44 7.27 6.69
C ARG A 46 -26.55 8.33 6.74
N ARG A 47 -26.20 9.58 7.05
CA ARG A 47 -27.17 10.70 7.12
C ARG A 47 -27.45 11.32 5.75
N THR A 48 -26.44 11.50 4.91
CA THR A 48 -26.55 12.26 3.66
C THR A 48 -26.63 11.40 2.40
N LEU A 49 -26.36 10.10 2.49
CA LEU A 49 -26.24 9.17 1.37
C LEU A 49 -25.23 9.61 0.29
N VAL A 50 -24.26 10.45 0.66
CA VAL A 50 -23.21 10.93 -0.24
C VAL A 50 -21.97 10.02 -0.11
N PRO A 51 -21.66 9.20 -1.12
CA PRO A 51 -20.38 8.51 -1.20
C PRO A 51 -19.30 9.45 -1.76
N GLY A 52 -18.04 9.04 -1.71
CA GLY A 52 -16.97 9.77 -2.41
C GLY A 52 -15.77 10.17 -1.56
N PHE A 53 -15.72 9.73 -0.31
CA PHE A 53 -14.55 9.97 0.52
C PHE A 53 -13.34 9.21 -0.02
N HIS A 54 -12.20 9.88 -0.03
CA HIS A 54 -10.91 9.30 -0.37
C HIS A 54 -10.02 9.33 0.88
N PHE A 55 -9.39 8.19 1.15
CA PHE A 55 -8.44 8.05 2.25
C PHE A 55 -7.03 8.01 1.65
N ALA A 56 -6.05 8.57 2.36
CA ALA A 56 -4.65 8.42 1.98
C ALA A 56 -4.26 6.93 2.04
N ARG A 57 -3.45 6.47 1.07
CA ARG A 57 -2.95 5.09 1.04
C ARG A 57 -1.91 4.84 2.14
N GLU A 58 -1.12 5.87 2.45
CA GLU A 58 -0.05 5.80 3.45
C GLU A 58 -0.47 6.52 4.72
N HIS A 59 -0.21 5.89 5.86
CA HIS A 59 -0.40 6.49 7.16
C HIS A 59 0.77 7.46 7.42
N VAL A 60 0.46 8.72 7.66
CA VAL A 60 1.46 9.72 8.02
C VAL A 60 2.02 9.44 9.42
N ASP A 61 1.17 8.90 10.30
CA ASP A 61 1.55 8.54 11.66
C ASP A 61 0.71 7.35 12.14
N GLU A 62 1.38 6.31 12.66
CA GLU A 62 0.75 5.15 13.28
C GLU A 62 0.88 5.29 14.79
N ASN A 63 0.01 6.10 15.39
CA ASN A 63 -0.08 6.18 16.84
C ASN A 63 -1.02 5.06 17.33
N PRO A 64 -0.51 4.02 18.01
CA PRO A 64 -1.37 3.00 18.58
C PRO A 64 -2.26 3.64 19.67
N LEU A 65 -3.51 3.17 19.75
CA LEU A 65 -4.37 3.51 20.87
C LEU A 65 -3.70 3.03 22.17
N SER A 66 -3.29 3.99 22.99
CA SER A 66 -2.61 3.72 24.25
C SER A 66 -3.52 4.05 25.43
N PHE A 67 -3.50 3.18 26.44
CA PHE A 67 -4.18 3.42 27.70
C PHE A 67 -3.19 4.09 28.65
N LEU A 68 -3.47 5.33 29.03
CA LEU A 68 -2.69 6.04 30.04
C LEU A 68 -3.22 5.69 31.43
N MET A 69 -2.34 5.16 32.27
CA MET A 69 -2.64 4.86 33.67
C MET A 69 -1.82 5.76 34.58
N SER A 70 -2.37 6.08 35.76
CA SER A 70 -1.63 6.87 36.76
C SER A 70 -0.33 6.14 37.16
N PRO A 71 0.81 6.85 37.26
CA PRO A 71 2.05 6.25 37.75
C PRO A 71 1.95 5.78 39.20
N THR A 72 0.98 6.30 39.97
CA THR A 72 0.73 5.90 41.36
C THR A 72 -0.20 4.69 41.49
N MET A 73 -0.67 4.13 40.37
CA MET A 73 -1.53 2.94 40.39
C MET A 73 -0.76 1.74 40.96
N ARG A 74 -1.41 0.98 41.86
CA ARG A 74 -0.79 -0.23 42.41
C ARG A 74 -0.49 -1.24 41.30
N ARG A 75 0.70 -1.86 41.36
CA ARG A 75 1.19 -2.80 40.34
C ARG A 75 0.28 -4.00 40.12
N ASP A 76 -0.35 -4.51 41.17
CA ASP A 76 -1.29 -5.64 41.11
C ASP A 76 -2.56 -5.28 40.33
N LEU A 77 -3.07 -4.07 40.51
CA LEU A 77 -4.21 -3.57 39.74
C LEU A 77 -3.82 -3.36 38.28
N HIS A 78 -2.66 -2.75 38.02
CA HIS A 78 -2.14 -2.55 36.66
C HIS A 78 -2.05 -3.89 35.90
N GLN A 79 -1.47 -4.92 36.52
CA GLN A 79 -1.36 -6.24 35.92
C GLN A 79 -2.73 -6.86 35.62
N ARG A 80 -3.69 -6.75 36.56
CA ARG A 80 -5.06 -7.26 36.34
C ARG A 80 -5.76 -6.56 35.18
N ILE A 81 -5.63 -5.25 35.06
CA ILE A 81 -6.21 -4.48 33.94
C ILE A 81 -5.56 -4.92 32.63
N TYR A 82 -4.23 -4.99 32.58
CA TYR A 82 -3.50 -5.43 31.39
C TYR A 82 -3.91 -6.84 30.95
N THR A 83 -3.96 -7.81 31.87
CA THR A 83 -4.41 -9.17 31.57
C THR A 83 -5.84 -9.20 31.02
N ARG A 84 -6.74 -8.36 31.53
CA ARG A 84 -8.12 -8.27 31.02
C ARG A 84 -8.18 -7.63 29.63
N ILE A 85 -7.39 -6.59 29.36
CA ILE A 85 -7.29 -5.98 28.04
C ILE A 85 -6.78 -7.01 27.02
N MET A 86 -5.67 -7.70 27.34
CA MET A 86 -5.12 -8.74 26.48
C MET A 86 -6.13 -9.85 26.22
N TRP A 87 -6.83 -10.32 27.26
CA TRP A 87 -7.90 -11.30 27.10
C TRP A 87 -9.00 -10.80 26.15
N MET A 88 -9.42 -9.54 26.22
CA MET A 88 -10.42 -8.98 25.29
C MET A 88 -9.90 -8.91 23.85
N CYS A 89 -8.62 -8.59 23.64
CA CYS A 89 -7.99 -8.61 22.32
C CYS A 89 -7.89 -10.02 21.75
N GLU A 90 -7.38 -10.98 22.54
CA GLU A 90 -7.20 -12.38 22.16
C GLU A 90 -8.52 -13.08 21.82
N ASN A 91 -9.60 -12.74 22.54
CA ASN A 91 -10.93 -13.27 22.25
C ASN A 91 -11.63 -12.57 21.07
N GLY A 92 -10.96 -11.60 20.41
CA GLY A 92 -11.53 -10.84 19.29
C GLY A 92 -12.65 -9.89 19.70
N LEU A 93 -12.85 -9.64 21.00
CA LEU A 93 -13.90 -8.77 21.51
C LEU A 93 -13.68 -7.33 21.05
N VAL A 94 -12.42 -6.88 21.09
CA VAL A 94 -12.03 -5.54 20.63
C VAL A 94 -12.25 -5.40 19.12
N SER A 95 -11.85 -6.40 18.33
CA SER A 95 -12.03 -6.40 16.88
C SER A 95 -13.51 -6.37 16.50
N LYS A 96 -14.34 -7.18 17.17
CA LYS A 96 -15.79 -7.15 16.98
C LYS A 96 -16.38 -5.80 17.37
N TRP A 97 -16.02 -5.27 18.55
CA TRP A 97 -16.49 -3.96 18.99
C TRP A 97 -16.11 -2.86 18.01
N MET A 98 -14.90 -2.88 17.47
CA MET A 98 -14.43 -1.92 16.45
C MET A 98 -15.21 -2.07 15.14
N ALA A 99 -15.47 -3.30 14.67
CA ALA A 99 -16.26 -3.55 13.47
C ALA A 99 -17.71 -3.06 13.62
N ASP A 100 -18.36 -3.41 14.74
CA ASP A 100 -19.73 -2.99 15.06
C ASP A 100 -19.83 -1.47 15.22
N SER A 101 -18.78 -0.87 15.77
CA SER A 101 -18.64 0.57 15.97
C SER A 101 -18.52 1.33 14.65
N LEU A 102 -17.56 0.94 13.82
CA LEU A 102 -17.29 1.64 12.55
C LEU A 102 -18.40 1.42 11.51
N GLY A 103 -19.17 0.35 11.64
CA GLY A 103 -20.25 -0.01 10.72
C GLY A 103 -19.76 -0.19 9.28
N ASP A 104 -20.69 -0.05 8.32
CA ASP A 104 -20.41 -0.18 6.88
C ASP A 104 -19.72 1.07 6.28
N TRP A 105 -18.75 1.67 6.98
CA TRP A 105 -18.01 2.85 6.50
C TRP A 105 -17.38 2.63 5.12
N GLN A 106 -17.01 1.39 4.81
CA GLN A 106 -16.43 0.99 3.53
C GLN A 106 -17.36 1.28 2.35
N ARG A 107 -18.69 1.23 2.52
CA ARG A 107 -19.65 1.57 1.46
C ARG A 107 -19.61 3.05 1.08
N CYS A 108 -19.16 3.89 2.00
CA CYS A 108 -19.11 5.34 1.85
C CYS A 108 -17.81 5.83 1.23
N VAL A 109 -16.76 5.01 1.34
CA VAL A 109 -15.50 5.26 0.69
C VAL A 109 -15.62 4.86 -0.76
N ARG A 110 -15.27 5.77 -1.65
CA ARG A 110 -15.12 5.39 -3.05
C ARG A 110 -13.92 4.44 -3.07
N GLN A 111 -14.16 3.15 -3.31
CA GLN A 111 -13.08 2.18 -3.50
C GLN A 111 -12.34 2.55 -4.80
N THR A 112 -11.49 3.56 -4.76
CA THR A 112 -10.53 3.88 -5.81
C THR A 112 -9.29 2.99 -5.73
N GLY A 113 -9.41 1.76 -5.20
CA GLY A 113 -8.24 0.90 -4.99
C GLY A 113 -8.47 -0.30 -4.08
N GLY A 114 -9.59 -0.99 -4.24
CA GLY A 114 -9.83 -2.27 -3.56
C GLY A 114 -10.17 -3.36 -4.57
N HIS A 115 -9.19 -3.81 -5.35
CA HIS A 115 -9.23 -5.05 -6.15
C HIS A 115 -10.41 -5.30 -7.12
N ALA A 116 -11.24 -4.31 -7.45
CA ALA A 116 -11.64 -4.22 -8.84
C ALA A 116 -10.33 -3.97 -9.57
N ALA A 117 -9.79 -4.97 -10.29
CA ALA A 117 -8.61 -4.81 -11.11
C ALA A 117 -8.72 -3.44 -11.79
N ASP A 118 -7.80 -2.51 -11.50
CA ASP A 118 -7.68 -1.32 -12.33
C ASP A 118 -7.58 -1.89 -13.74
N ASP A 119 -8.60 -1.65 -14.57
CA ASP A 119 -8.66 -2.20 -15.91
C ASP A 119 -7.35 -1.85 -16.56
N LEU A 120 -6.55 -2.88 -16.93
CA LEU A 120 -5.22 -2.68 -17.48
C LEU A 120 -5.36 -1.71 -18.64
N THR A 121 -4.90 -0.49 -18.45
CA THR A 121 -5.04 0.52 -19.49
C THR A 121 -4.00 0.21 -20.56
N VAL A 122 -4.32 0.51 -21.82
CA VAL A 122 -3.36 0.33 -22.92
C VAL A 122 -2.08 1.12 -22.66
N SER A 123 -2.14 2.22 -21.90
CA SER A 123 -0.94 2.96 -21.48
C SER A 123 0.00 2.16 -20.59
N ASP A 124 -0.51 1.27 -19.74
CA ASP A 124 0.33 0.47 -18.83
C ASP A 124 1.11 -0.61 -19.59
N THR A 125 0.56 -1.11 -20.71
CA THR A 125 1.23 -2.11 -21.56
C THR A 125 2.11 -1.49 -22.66
N LEU A 126 1.99 -0.18 -22.91
CA LEU A 126 2.74 0.52 -23.94
C LEU A 126 4.26 0.40 -23.75
N ALA A 127 4.72 0.44 -22.50
CA ALA A 127 6.14 0.27 -22.18
C ALA A 127 6.68 -1.09 -22.66
N SER A 128 5.90 -2.16 -22.48
CA SER A 128 6.25 -3.51 -22.95
C SER A 128 6.31 -3.60 -24.47
N PHE A 129 5.38 -2.94 -25.18
CA PHE A 129 5.39 -2.89 -26.64
C PHE A 129 6.58 -2.09 -27.19
N VAL A 130 6.92 -0.96 -26.55
CA VAL A 130 8.09 -0.15 -26.93
C VAL A 130 9.39 -0.95 -26.74
N LEU A 131 9.51 -1.66 -25.61
CA LEU A 131 10.67 -2.52 -25.36
C LEU A 131 10.79 -3.62 -26.41
N TRP A 132 9.67 -4.26 -26.76
CA TRP A 132 9.64 -5.30 -27.78
C TRP A 132 10.03 -4.78 -29.16
N ALA A 133 9.52 -3.60 -29.54
CA ALA A 133 9.87 -2.94 -30.80
C ALA A 133 11.37 -2.59 -30.86
N LEU A 134 11.96 -2.09 -29.77
CA LEU A 134 13.39 -1.81 -29.70
C LEU A 134 14.23 -3.07 -29.91
N VAL A 135 13.89 -4.17 -29.25
CA VAL A 135 14.60 -5.46 -29.43
C VAL A 135 14.50 -5.94 -30.87
N MET A 136 13.31 -5.86 -31.49
CA MET A 136 13.11 -6.24 -32.89
C MET A 136 13.93 -5.36 -33.84
N THR A 137 14.00 -4.04 -33.60
CA THR A 137 14.82 -3.15 -34.44
C THR A 137 16.31 -3.49 -34.35
N VAL A 138 16.83 -3.77 -33.16
CA VAL A 138 18.23 -4.17 -32.97
C VAL A 138 18.53 -5.49 -33.69
N ALA A 139 17.61 -6.47 -33.61
CA ALA A 139 17.76 -7.75 -34.31
C ALA A 139 17.78 -7.58 -35.84
N VAL A 140 16.88 -6.75 -36.39
CA VAL A 140 16.84 -6.45 -37.82
C VAL A 140 18.11 -5.72 -38.28
N VAL A 141 18.59 -4.74 -37.51
CA VAL A 141 19.85 -4.04 -37.81
C VAL A 141 21.03 -5.01 -37.82
N ALA A 142 21.14 -5.88 -36.80
CA ALA A 142 22.20 -6.88 -36.75
C ALA A 142 22.17 -7.83 -37.95
N PHE A 143 20.98 -8.30 -38.34
CA PHE A 143 20.79 -9.14 -39.53
C PHE A 143 21.20 -8.43 -40.82
N LEU A 144 20.83 -7.15 -40.99
CA LEU A 144 21.25 -6.37 -42.16
C LEU A 144 22.76 -6.15 -42.20
N VAL A 145 23.41 -5.93 -41.05
CA VAL A 145 24.88 -5.82 -40.99
C VAL A 145 25.53 -7.13 -41.42
N GLU A 146 25.02 -8.28 -40.98
CA GLU A 146 25.53 -9.61 -41.38
C GLU A 146 25.36 -9.87 -42.88
N VAL A 147 24.21 -9.50 -43.46
CA VAL A 147 23.95 -9.69 -44.90
C VAL A 147 24.76 -8.73 -45.78
N LEU A 148 24.98 -7.49 -45.33
CA LEU A 148 25.70 -6.46 -46.09
C LEU A 148 27.22 -6.53 -45.91
N HIS A 149 27.69 -7.05 -44.78
CA HIS A 149 29.08 -7.47 -44.59
C HIS A 149 29.15 -8.99 -44.52
N PRO A 150 28.94 -9.71 -45.63
CA PRO A 150 29.30 -11.11 -45.72
C PRO A 150 30.84 -11.14 -45.73
N HIS A 151 31.44 -11.02 -44.55
CA HIS A 151 32.87 -11.09 -44.43
C HIS A 151 33.25 -12.51 -44.86
N SER A 152 33.99 -12.58 -45.96
CA SER A 152 34.64 -13.77 -46.51
C SER A 152 35.27 -14.61 -45.39
N SER A 153 34.51 -15.52 -44.80
CA SER A 153 35.01 -16.59 -43.95
C SER A 153 35.36 -17.77 -44.85
N SER A 154 36.37 -17.56 -45.69
CA SER A 154 37.16 -18.66 -46.25
C SER A 154 38.22 -19.04 -45.20
N GLN A 155 38.13 -20.28 -44.74
CA GLN A 155 39.23 -21.09 -44.19
C GLN A 155 39.95 -20.61 -42.93
N GLN A 156 39.70 -21.30 -41.81
CA GLN A 156 40.70 -22.24 -41.30
C GLN A 156 40.06 -23.34 -40.45
N SER A 157 39.84 -24.50 -41.08
CA SER A 157 39.85 -25.78 -40.39
C SER A 157 41.30 -26.09 -40.01
N THR A 158 41.61 -26.26 -38.73
CA THR A 158 42.08 -27.54 -38.19
C THR A 158 42.47 -27.37 -36.72
N GLY A 159 41.96 -28.30 -35.90
CA GLY A 159 42.65 -28.85 -34.74
C GLY A 159 42.99 -27.88 -33.60
N HIS A 160 42.12 -27.84 -32.59
CA HIS A 160 42.49 -28.40 -31.28
C HIS A 160 41.25 -28.46 -30.39
N ALA A 161 40.82 -29.70 -30.14
CA ALA A 161 39.99 -30.02 -29.00
C ALA A 161 40.72 -29.56 -27.71
N LYS A 162 40.30 -28.42 -27.16
CA LYS A 162 40.43 -28.16 -25.73
C LYS A 162 39.03 -28.22 -25.14
N ALA A 163 38.74 -29.37 -24.54
CA ALA A 163 37.66 -29.53 -23.58
C ALA A 163 37.86 -28.55 -22.43
N ALA A 164 37.37 -27.32 -22.58
CA ALA A 164 37.18 -26.41 -21.48
C ALA A 164 35.93 -26.88 -20.73
N ARG A 165 36.13 -27.76 -19.75
CA ARG A 165 35.20 -28.01 -18.65
C ARG A 165 34.84 -26.66 -18.05
N PHE A 166 33.73 -26.07 -18.51
CA PHE A 166 33.08 -25.00 -17.79
C PHE A 166 32.43 -25.63 -16.57
N GLN A 167 33.18 -25.64 -15.47
CA GLN A 167 32.64 -25.88 -14.13
C GLN A 167 31.56 -24.83 -13.93
N LEU A 168 30.30 -25.23 -14.10
CA LEU A 168 29.12 -24.53 -13.61
C LEU A 168 29.29 -24.43 -12.10
N LYS A 169 29.97 -23.38 -11.65
CA LYS A 169 29.97 -22.94 -10.26
C LYS A 169 28.55 -22.47 -10.01
N ARG A 170 27.72 -23.43 -9.59
CA ARG A 170 26.35 -23.28 -9.12
C ARG A 170 26.41 -22.26 -7.98
N SER A 171 26.25 -20.98 -8.34
CA SER A 171 26.06 -19.89 -7.41
C SER A 171 24.78 -20.23 -6.67
N ARG A 172 24.98 -20.77 -5.46
CA ARG A 172 23.95 -21.05 -4.49
C ARG A 172 23.35 -19.69 -4.17
N ILE A 173 22.27 -19.34 -4.86
CA ILE A 173 21.43 -18.20 -4.53
C ILE A 173 21.05 -18.42 -3.06
N PRO A 174 21.44 -17.53 -2.13
CA PRO A 174 20.94 -17.62 -0.78
C PRO A 174 19.42 -17.46 -0.87
N ARG A 175 18.69 -18.50 -0.45
CA ARG A 175 17.30 -18.33 -0.05
C ARG A 175 17.32 -17.30 1.08
N HIS A 176 16.94 -16.08 0.75
CA HIS A 176 16.44 -15.16 1.74
C HIS A 176 15.10 -15.73 2.20
N ASP A 177 15.14 -16.53 3.27
CA ASP A 177 13.97 -16.81 4.08
C ASP A 177 13.57 -15.49 4.75
N TYR A 178 12.75 -14.69 4.05
CA TYR A 178 11.92 -13.70 4.72
C TYR A 178 10.80 -14.48 5.42
N CYS A 179 11.08 -14.94 6.64
CA CYS A 179 10.06 -15.07 7.67
C CYS A 179 9.65 -13.65 8.06
N ASP A 180 8.74 -13.07 7.29
CA ASP A 180 7.98 -11.90 7.72
C ASP A 180 6.90 -12.40 8.69
N MET A 181 7.26 -12.53 9.96
CA MET A 181 6.28 -12.58 11.06
C MET A 181 5.85 -11.14 11.37
N THR A 182 5.01 -10.58 10.51
CA THR A 182 4.13 -9.47 10.86
C THR A 182 2.83 -10.01 11.44
N THR A 183 2.93 -10.72 12.57
CA THR A 183 1.86 -10.71 13.58
C THR A 183 2.11 -9.50 14.47
N ARG A 184 1.72 -8.33 14.00
CA ARG A 184 1.40 -7.20 14.88
C ARG A 184 -0.11 -7.22 15.09
N PHE A 185 -0.50 -7.64 16.30
CA PHE A 185 -1.78 -7.32 16.91
C PHE A 185 -1.81 -5.84 17.30
#